data_AF-A0A9D3Y971-F1
#
_entry.id   AF-A0A9D3Y971-F1
#
_cell.length_a   1.000
_cell.length_b   1.000
_cell.length_c   1.000
_cell.angle_alpha   90.00
_cell.angle_beta   90.00
_cell.angle_gamma   90.00
#
_symmetry.space_group_name_H-M   'P 1'
#
loop_
_entity.id
_entity.type
_entity.pdbx_description
1 polymer ?
#
loop_
_entity_poly.entity_id
_entity_poly.type
_entity_poly.pdbx_seq_one_letter_code
_entity_poly.pdbx_strand_id
1 'polypeptide(L)'
;MSRILDQPARKMFLTHLTHCRHCAGSTGNSGASPESPSQTWSAEYEGKTIEFSMVTTQGVIIETKDSFDSILIDDGTAIALVKGCHKIAQQTQTVQASKGQYVMVVGQLLRTGSVPVIRPFKIQNLGHNAEMATMWPLEVIDGMNPNVL
;
A
#
# COMPACT_ATOMS: atom_id res chain seq x y z
N MET A 1 -10.76 3.55 20.17
CA MET A 1 -10.51 2.54 19.12
C MET A 1 -10.55 3.26 17.79
N SER A 2 -9.40 3.51 17.16
CA SER A 2 -9.38 4.09 15.81
C SER A 2 -9.83 3.00 14.83
N ARG A 3 -10.92 3.27 14.11
CA ARG A 3 -11.40 2.40 13.03
C ARG A 3 -10.46 2.55 11.86
N ILE A 4 -10.29 1.48 11.07
CA ILE A 4 -9.40 1.45 9.91
C ILE A 4 -9.67 2.58 8.88
N LEU A 5 -10.90 3.09 8.85
CA LEU A 5 -11.35 4.18 7.97
C LEU A 5 -11.19 5.59 8.58
N ASP A 6 -10.78 5.71 9.85
CA ASP A 6 -10.69 7.00 10.53
C ASP A 6 -9.46 7.81 10.10
N GLN A 7 -8.52 7.18 9.39
CA GLN A 7 -7.36 7.85 8.79
C GLN A 7 -7.39 7.70 7.27
N PRO A 8 -7.10 8.77 6.52
CA PRO A 8 -6.98 8.67 5.07
C PRO A 8 -5.79 7.78 4.69
N ALA A 9 -5.91 7.07 3.57
CA ALA A 9 -4.80 6.29 3.03
C ALA A 9 -3.63 7.22 2.66
N ARG A 10 -2.44 6.94 3.22
CA ARG A 10 -1.25 7.75 2.98
C ARG A 10 -0.59 7.38 1.66
N LYS A 11 -0.25 8.38 0.85
CA LYS A 11 0.51 8.18 -0.39
C LYS A 11 1.96 7.89 -0.04
N MET A 12 2.49 6.74 -0.47
CA MET A 12 3.86 6.34 -0.18
C MET A 12 4.50 5.57 -1.33
N PHE A 13 5.77 5.85 -1.60
CA PHE A 13 6.64 4.93 -2.34
C PHE A 13 6.78 3.59 -1.61
N LEU A 14 7.05 2.54 -2.38
CA LEU A 14 7.25 1.20 -1.86
C LEU A 14 8.49 1.12 -0.97
N THR A 15 9.55 1.88 -1.27
CA THR A 15 10.75 1.94 -0.42
C THR A 15 10.45 2.42 1.01
N HIS A 16 9.49 3.33 1.19
CA HIS A 16 9.08 3.77 2.53
C HIS A 16 8.48 2.61 3.33
N LEU A 17 7.70 1.74 2.67
CA LEU A 17 7.04 0.59 3.30
C LEU A 17 8.03 -0.49 3.77
N THR A 18 9.26 -0.50 3.23
CA THR A 18 10.31 -1.46 3.63
C THR A 18 10.90 -1.16 5.01
N HIS A 19 10.73 0.07 5.51
CA HIS A 19 11.32 0.56 6.76
C HIS A 19 10.27 0.89 7.84
N CYS A 20 8.98 0.66 7.57
CA CYS A 20 7.92 0.97 8.54
C CYS A 20 8.02 0.10 9.80
N ARG A 21 7.64 0.68 10.93
CA ARG A 21 7.55 0.01 12.23
C ARG A 21 6.09 -0.25 12.58
N HIS A 22 5.78 -1.41 13.12
CA HIS A 22 4.44 -1.71 13.57
C HIS A 22 4.15 -0.95 14.86
N CYS A 23 3.11 -0.11 14.89
CA CYS A 23 2.64 0.53 16.11
C CYS A 23 1.84 -0.52 16.89
N ALA A 24 2.45 -1.12 17.91
CA ALA A 24 1.72 -2.01 18.80
C ALA A 24 0.61 -1.21 19.49
N GLY A 25 -0.64 -1.50 19.15
CA GLY A 25 -1.78 -1.02 19.92
C GLY A 25 -1.62 -1.48 21.37
N SER A 26 -1.94 -0.59 22.31
CA SER A 26 -1.95 -0.85 23.75
C SER A 26 -3.04 -1.86 24.15
N THR A 27 -2.89 -3.11 23.76
CA THR A 27 -3.69 -4.21 24.27
C THR A 27 -2.73 -5.20 24.91
N GLY A 28 -2.71 -5.19 26.24
CA GLY A 28 -2.13 -6.28 27.02
C GLY A 28 -2.70 -7.61 26.55
N ASN A 29 -1.85 -8.63 26.63
CA ASN A 29 -1.99 -10.01 26.16
C ASN A 29 -1.51 -10.29 24.73
N SER A 30 -0.21 -10.54 24.65
CA SER A 30 0.43 -11.71 24.03
C SER A 30 -0.51 -12.63 23.24
N GLY A 31 -0.74 -12.30 21.97
CA GLY A 31 -1.53 -13.13 21.07
C GLY A 31 -1.97 -12.39 19.81
N ALA A 32 -1.11 -11.55 19.22
CA ALA A 32 -1.44 -10.87 17.97
C ALA A 32 -1.45 -11.88 16.83
N SER A 33 -2.64 -12.35 16.44
CA SER A 33 -2.84 -13.02 15.17
C SER A 33 -2.52 -12.03 14.04
N PRO A 34 -1.77 -12.44 12.99
CA PRO A 34 -1.43 -11.58 11.85
C PRO A 34 -2.65 -11.10 11.05
N GLU A 35 -3.86 -11.55 11.40
CA GLU A 35 -5.14 -11.14 10.80
C GLU A 35 -5.94 -10.12 11.64
N SER A 36 -5.29 -9.45 12.60
CA SER A 36 -5.94 -8.39 13.36
C SER A 36 -6.43 -7.26 12.43
N PRO A 37 -7.71 -6.84 12.52
CA PRO A 37 -8.34 -6.01 11.49
C PRO A 37 -7.84 -4.55 11.43
N SER A 38 -7.04 -4.09 12.39
CA SER A 38 -6.50 -2.73 12.42
C SER A 38 -5.03 -2.73 12.84
N GLN A 39 -4.15 -3.06 11.91
CA GLN A 39 -2.71 -2.80 12.08
C GLN A 39 -2.43 -1.33 11.76
N THR A 40 -1.77 -0.65 12.69
CA THR A 40 -1.25 0.71 12.51
C THR A 40 0.27 0.62 12.36
N TRP A 41 0.82 1.38 11.43
CA TRP A 41 2.23 1.43 11.12
C TRP A 41 2.73 2.86 11.26
N SER A 42 4.02 3.01 11.54
CA SER A 42 4.71 4.29 11.52
C SER A 42 5.86 4.27 10.52
N ALA A 43 6.06 5.40 9.84
CA ALA A 43 7.21 5.69 9.01
C ALA A 43 7.93 6.92 9.56
N GLU A 44 9.27 6.92 9.49
CA GLU A 44 10.07 8.10 9.79
C GLU A 44 10.37 8.85 8.49
N TYR A 45 10.06 10.15 8.45
CA TYR A 45 10.34 11.03 7.32
C TYR A 45 10.82 12.37 7.85
N GLU A 46 12.01 12.81 7.45
CA GLU A 46 12.64 14.07 7.88
C GLU A 46 12.59 14.31 9.42
N GLY A 47 12.82 13.25 10.21
CA GLY A 47 12.80 13.32 11.67
C GLY A 47 11.40 13.38 12.30
N LYS A 48 10.33 13.26 11.50
CA LYS A 48 8.95 13.16 11.97
C LYS A 48 8.44 11.73 11.83
N THR A 49 7.63 11.30 12.80
CA THR A 49 6.94 10.00 12.76
C THR A 49 5.54 10.21 12.19
N ILE A 50 5.22 9.48 11.12
CA ILE A 50 3.90 9.51 10.47
C ILE A 50 3.23 8.17 10.72
N GLU A 51 2.09 8.17 11.42
CA GLU A 51 1.27 6.98 11.62
C GLU A 51 0.22 6.82 10.51
N PHE A 52 -0.06 5.58 10.15
CA PHE A 52 -1.06 5.23 9.15
C PHE A 52 -1.61 3.81 9.33
N SER A 53 -2.87 3.61 8.94
CA SER A 53 -3.53 2.30 8.86
C SER A 53 -3.66 1.80 7.41
N MET A 54 -3.66 2.72 6.44
CA MET A 54 -3.84 2.45 5.03
C MET A 54 -2.80 3.20 4.19
N VAL A 55 -2.41 2.59 3.09
CA VAL A 55 -1.46 3.13 2.12
C VAL A 55 -2.13 3.19 0.75
N THR A 56 -1.84 4.27 0.03
CA THR A 56 -1.99 4.36 -1.42
C THR A 56 -0.59 4.30 -2.03
N THR A 57 -0.39 3.38 -2.96
CA THR A 57 0.85 3.28 -3.73
C THR A 57 0.54 3.08 -5.21
N GLN A 58 1.50 3.37 -6.09
CA GLN A 58 1.37 3.16 -7.52
C GLN A 58 2.61 2.48 -8.06
N GLY A 59 2.47 1.70 -9.14
CA GLY A 59 3.59 0.99 -9.76
C GLY A 59 3.17 0.14 -10.95
N VAL A 60 4.14 -0.43 -11.64
CA VAL A 60 3.94 -1.36 -12.75
C VAL A 60 3.84 -2.78 -12.23
N ILE A 61 2.86 -3.55 -12.71
CA ILE A 61 2.78 -4.98 -12.43
C ILE A 61 3.92 -5.70 -13.15
N ILE A 62 4.83 -6.31 -12.42
CA ILE A 62 5.97 -7.05 -13.00
C ILE A 62 5.72 -8.56 -13.06
N GLU A 63 4.83 -9.08 -12.21
CA GLU A 63 4.49 -10.49 -12.12
C GLU A 63 3.07 -10.68 -11.57
N THR A 64 2.36 -11.69 -12.07
CA THR A 64 1.09 -12.18 -11.51
C THR A 64 1.27 -13.63 -11.06
N LYS A 65 0.72 -13.98 -9.89
CA LYS A 65 0.85 -15.30 -9.26
C LYS A 65 -0.53 -15.86 -8.90
N ASP A 66 -0.59 -17.18 -8.75
CA ASP A 66 -1.74 -17.90 -8.18
C ASP A 66 -3.09 -17.48 -8.80
N SER A 67 -3.19 -17.53 -10.13
CA SER A 67 -4.41 -17.14 -10.86
C SER A 67 -4.89 -15.72 -10.52
N PHE A 68 -3.96 -14.77 -10.39
CA PHE A 68 -4.21 -13.37 -10.04
C PHE A 68 -4.62 -13.13 -8.58
N ASP A 69 -4.44 -14.10 -7.67
CA ASP A 69 -4.60 -13.83 -6.24
C ASP A 69 -3.51 -12.89 -5.70
N SER A 70 -2.32 -12.96 -6.28
CA SER A 70 -1.18 -12.14 -5.87
C SER A 70 -0.50 -11.48 -7.06
N ILE A 71 -0.06 -10.24 -6.91
CA ILE A 71 0.70 -9.50 -7.93
C ILE A 71 1.93 -8.86 -7.30
N LEU A 72 3.02 -8.77 -8.06
CA LEU A 72 4.17 -7.95 -7.73
C LEU A 72 4.07 -6.62 -8.46
N ILE A 73 4.23 -5.53 -7.73
CA ILE A 73 4.30 -4.17 -8.28
C ILE A 73 5.66 -3.56 -8.01
N ASP A 74 6.14 -2.77 -8.97
CA ASP A 74 7.41 -2.04 -8.92
C ASP A 74 7.13 -0.56 -9.21
N ASP A 75 7.55 0.33 -8.32
CA ASP A 75 7.40 1.78 -8.47
C ASP A 75 8.72 2.49 -8.84
N GLY A 76 9.77 1.72 -9.13
CA GLY A 76 11.13 2.21 -9.37
C GLY A 76 11.95 2.42 -8.10
N THR A 77 11.34 2.37 -6.91
CA THR A 77 12.04 2.52 -5.63
C THR A 77 12.17 1.20 -4.86
N ALA A 78 11.19 0.31 -4.99
CA ALA A 78 11.21 -1.04 -4.44
C ALA A 78 10.13 -1.91 -5.11
N ILE A 79 10.10 -3.21 -4.76
CA ILE A 79 9.07 -4.15 -5.21
C ILE A 79 8.20 -4.55 -4.03
N ALA A 80 6.88 -4.57 -4.22
CA ALA A 80 5.93 -5.01 -3.20
C ALA A 80 5.04 -6.16 -3.69
N LEU A 81 4.67 -7.03 -2.77
CA LEU A 81 3.69 -8.10 -2.99
C LEU A 81 2.30 -7.64 -2.56
N VAL A 82 1.37 -7.60 -3.49
CA VAL A 82 -0.05 -7.35 -3.21
C VAL A 82 -0.75 -8.70 -3.18
N LYS A 83 -1.32 -9.08 -2.04
CA LYS A 83 -1.91 -10.41 -1.80
C LYS A 83 -3.41 -10.32 -1.51
N GLY A 84 -4.20 -11.25 -2.03
CA GLY A 84 -5.65 -11.31 -1.80
C GLY A 84 -6.44 -10.54 -2.85
N CYS A 85 -5.89 -10.36 -4.05
CA CYS A 85 -6.48 -9.59 -5.14
C CYS A 85 -7.81 -10.18 -5.64
N HIS A 86 -8.04 -11.49 -5.50
CA HIS A 86 -9.30 -12.14 -5.89
C HIS A 86 -10.52 -11.54 -5.21
N LYS A 87 -10.39 -11.09 -3.94
CA LYS A 87 -11.49 -10.49 -3.17
C LYS A 87 -11.95 -9.16 -3.78
N ILE A 88 -11.05 -8.47 -4.47
CA ILE A 88 -11.32 -7.18 -5.12
C ILE A 88 -11.90 -7.39 -6.52
N ALA A 89 -11.36 -8.36 -7.26
CA ALA A 89 -11.83 -8.72 -8.60
C ALA A 89 -13.27 -9.23 -8.63
N GLN A 90 -13.74 -9.88 -7.56
CA GLN A 90 -15.14 -10.33 -7.45
C GLN A 90 -16.12 -9.17 -7.23
N GLN A 91 -15.66 -8.05 -6.66
CA GLN A 91 -16.51 -6.90 -6.31
C GLN A 91 -16.58 -5.85 -7.42
N THR A 92 -15.62 -5.85 -8.34
CA THR A 92 -15.56 -4.88 -9.44
C THR A 92 -15.16 -5.62 -10.72
N GLN A 93 -15.98 -5.55 -11.77
CA GLN A 93 -15.69 -6.12 -13.11
C GLN A 93 -14.45 -5.48 -13.80
N THR A 94 -13.59 -4.75 -13.07
CA THR A 94 -12.91 -3.60 -13.65
C THR A 94 -11.40 -3.75 -13.81
N VAL A 95 -10.70 -4.78 -13.29
CA VAL A 95 -9.26 -4.92 -13.59
C VAL A 95 -8.82 -6.39 -13.61
N GLN A 96 -8.68 -6.98 -14.80
CA GLN A 96 -7.76 -8.11 -14.98
C GLN A 96 -6.32 -7.55 -14.94
N ALA A 97 -5.78 -7.49 -13.73
CA ALA A 97 -4.44 -7.02 -13.44
C ALA A 97 -3.42 -7.85 -14.23
N SER A 98 -2.80 -7.24 -15.24
CA SER A 98 -1.89 -7.91 -16.16
C SER A 98 -0.49 -7.31 -16.08
N LYS A 99 0.52 -8.14 -16.30
CA LYS A 99 1.92 -7.69 -16.35
C LYS A 99 2.08 -6.52 -17.34
N GLY A 100 2.85 -5.51 -16.94
CA GLY A 100 3.11 -4.28 -17.70
C GLY A 100 2.10 -3.16 -17.46
N GLN A 101 0.98 -3.42 -16.77
CA GLN A 101 0.03 -2.37 -16.45
C GLN A 101 0.52 -1.50 -15.29
N TYR A 102 0.38 -0.18 -15.45
CA TYR A 102 0.56 0.77 -14.36
C TYR A 102 -0.72 0.84 -13.52
N VAL A 103 -0.61 0.59 -12.22
CA VAL A 103 -1.75 0.47 -11.31
C VAL A 103 -1.57 1.33 -10.06
N MET A 104 -2.69 1.76 -9.50
CA MET A 104 -2.78 2.26 -8.14
C MET A 104 -3.36 1.17 -7.23
N VAL A 105 -2.76 1.00 -6.06
CA VAL A 105 -3.20 0.09 -5.01
C VAL A 105 -3.49 0.88 -3.75
N VAL A 106 -4.72 0.79 -3.25
CA VAL A 106 -5.09 1.24 -1.91
C VAL A 106 -5.25 0.01 -1.05
N GLY A 107 -4.54 -0.06 0.07
CA GLY A 107 -4.49 -1.27 0.87
C GLY A 107 -3.96 -1.07 2.29
N GLN A 108 -3.92 -2.17 3.03
CA GLN A 108 -3.30 -2.24 4.35
C GLN A 108 -1.93 -2.90 4.23
N LEU A 109 -0.90 -2.29 4.83
CA LEU A 109 0.39 -2.93 5.00
C LEU A 109 0.25 -4.09 6.00
N LEU A 110 0.61 -5.30 5.57
CA LEU A 110 0.60 -6.50 6.41
C LEU A 110 1.98 -6.83 6.96
N ARG A 111 3.03 -6.50 6.19
CA ARG A 111 4.41 -6.85 6.52
C ARG A 111 5.38 -5.90 5.83
N THR A 112 6.41 -5.51 6.57
CA THR A 112 7.57 -4.72 6.09
C THR A 112 8.73 -5.64 5.65
N GLY A 113 9.87 -5.08 5.25
CA GLY A 113 11.07 -5.80 4.81
C GLY A 113 11.41 -5.55 3.35
N SER A 114 12.31 -6.36 2.78
CA SER A 114 12.81 -6.17 1.41
C SER A 114 11.72 -6.24 0.33
N VAL A 115 10.66 -7.01 0.60
CA VAL A 115 9.45 -7.07 -0.23
C VAL A 115 8.24 -6.90 0.70
N PRO A 116 7.74 -5.66 0.89
CA PRO A 116 6.59 -5.41 1.74
C PRO A 116 5.34 -6.06 1.16
N VAL A 117 4.40 -6.42 2.04
CA VAL A 117 3.16 -7.12 1.66
C VAL A 117 1.97 -6.22 1.93
N ILE A 118 1.15 -6.00 0.91
CA ILE A 118 -0.04 -5.17 0.98
C ILE A 118 -1.28 -6.05 0.74
N ARG A 119 -2.28 -5.89 1.61
CA ARG A 119 -3.64 -6.41 1.36
C ARG A 119 -4.44 -5.32 0.66
N PRO A 120 -4.87 -5.52 -0.59
CA PRO A 120 -5.59 -4.48 -1.32
C PRO A 120 -7.04 -4.36 -0.80
N PHE A 121 -7.53 -3.13 -0.78
CA PHE A 121 -8.95 -2.77 -0.74
C PHE A 121 -9.45 -2.28 -2.10
N LYS A 122 -8.56 -1.67 -2.89
CA LYS A 122 -8.85 -1.21 -4.24
C LYS A 122 -7.59 -1.35 -5.11
N ILE A 123 -7.78 -1.83 -6.34
CA ILE A 123 -6.77 -1.82 -7.39
C ILE A 123 -7.40 -1.12 -8.60
N GLN A 124 -6.67 -0.19 -9.20
CA GLN A 124 -7.15 0.57 -10.34
C GLN A 124 -6.07 0.64 -11.41
N ASN A 125 -6.42 0.29 -12.65
CA ASN A 125 -5.53 0.48 -13.80
C ASN A 125 -5.47 1.96 -14.19
N LEU A 126 -4.26 2.52 -14.16
CA LEU A 126 -3.95 3.90 -14.54
C LEU A 126 -3.19 3.99 -15.87
N GLY A 127 -2.89 2.86 -16.52
CA GLY A 127 -2.07 2.82 -17.74
C GLY A 127 -2.67 3.54 -18.96
N HIS A 128 -3.92 3.99 -18.90
CA HIS A 128 -4.54 4.80 -19.97
C HIS A 128 -4.09 6.26 -19.95
N ASN A 129 -3.50 6.74 -18.84
CA ASN A 129 -2.98 8.10 -18.71
C ASN A 129 -1.53 8.07 -18.21
N ALA A 130 -0.58 8.28 -19.13
CA ALA A 130 0.84 8.28 -18.82
C ALA A 130 1.25 9.38 -17.82
N GLU A 131 0.50 10.48 -17.76
CA GLU A 131 0.78 11.58 -16.83
C GLU A 131 0.64 11.14 -15.36
N MET A 132 -0.19 10.13 -15.08
CA MET A 132 -0.35 9.59 -13.72
C MET A 132 0.95 9.03 -13.15
N ALA A 133 1.76 8.37 -13.99
CA ALA A 133 3.05 7.85 -13.56
C ALA A 133 4.06 8.98 -13.29
N THR A 134 4.03 10.03 -14.11
CA THR A 134 4.89 11.21 -13.95
C THR A 134 4.53 12.05 -12.72
N MET A 135 3.23 12.14 -12.40
CA MET A 135 2.75 12.91 -11.26
C MET A 135 2.96 12.21 -9.93
N TRP A 136 3.01 10.87 -9.92
CA TRP A 136 3.05 10.10 -8.68
C TRP A 136 4.19 10.50 -7.72
N PRO A 137 5.45 10.68 -8.19
CA PRO A 137 6.51 11.14 -7.29
C PRO A 137 6.23 12.49 -6.63
N LEU A 138 5.66 13.43 -7.40
CA LEU A 138 5.30 14.76 -6.89
C LEU A 138 4.19 14.65 -5.83
N GLU A 139 3.19 13.81 -6.06
CA GLU A 139 2.11 13.58 -5.10
C GLU A 139 2.58 12.96 -3.78
N VAL A 140 3.57 12.05 -3.83
CA VAL A 140 4.14 11.45 -2.61
C VAL A 140 4.95 12.47 -1.83
N ILE A 141 5.81 13.23 -2.51
CA ILE A 141 6.66 14.24 -1.87
C ILE A 141 5.80 15.33 -1.22
N ASP A 142 4.79 15.84 -1.94
CA ASP A 142 3.87 16.84 -1.43
C ASP A 142 3.05 16.30 -0.24
N GLY A 143 2.52 15.07 -0.35
CA GLY A 143 1.73 14.44 0.72
C GLY A 143 2.51 14.05 1.97
N MET A 144 3.84 13.94 1.88
CA MET A 144 4.74 13.73 3.02
C MET A 144 5.20 15.03 3.67
N ASN A 145 4.98 16.17 3.02
CA ASN A 145 5.32 17.47 3.59
C ASN A 145 4.36 17.80 4.75
N PRO A 146 4.86 17.90 5.99
CA PRO A 146 4.05 18.17 7.16
C PRO A 146 3.45 19.59 7.20
N ASN A 147 3.84 20.47 6.27
CA ASN A 147 3.35 21.84 6.18
C ASN A 147 2.17 22.01 5.20
N VAL A 148 1.73 20.92 4.56
CA VAL A 148 0.67 20.93 3.52
C VAL A 148 -0.65 20.31 4.02
N LEU A 149 -0.74 19.91 5.29
CA LEU A 149 -1.95 19.39 5.94
C LEU A 149 -2.31 20.17 7.22
#